data_AF-A0A2V6AZN9-F1
#
_entry.id   AF-A0A2V6AZN9-F1
#
_cell.length_a   1.000
_cell.length_b   1.000
_cell.length_c   1.000
_cell.angle_alpha   90.00
_cell.angle_beta   90.00
_cell.angle_gamma   90.00
#
_symmetry.space_group_name_H-M   'P 1'
#
loop_
_entity.id
_entity.type
_entity.pdbx_description
1 polymer ?
#
loop_
_entity_poly.entity_id
_entity_poly.type
_entity_poly.pdbx_seq_one_letter_code
_entity_poly.pdbx_strand_id
1 'polypeptide(L)'
;MKRTKRWLLILILSGLATAPCLASAPWVTLQGGHYLIKRPNDGDSFHVSVEGHEYIFRLYFVDAPETSAEFRDRVEEQATYFGVTVDQVLQVGELAKQFTREKLTDSFFVRTCWEDAGGRSRMQRFYAFVQTRTGDLGEQLVENGLARAHPATAKPEGLTSAAAEWKNLIKLERKAKREKVGGWGANEERITARAQQPESEKGIDSFDKFFHPAGEMPAQAAATTRVTTHAAAPLPSEETTPSAFPAQTKLDVNTASLTELENVPGIGPSIAERIIEARPFKSADDLQR
;
A
#
# COMPACT_ATOMS: atom_id res chain seq x y z
N MET A 1 -8.23 -77.36 21.34
CA MET A 1 -8.31 -76.58 20.09
C MET A 1 -8.54 -75.11 20.41
N LYS A 2 -7.67 -74.24 19.86
CA LYS A 2 -7.79 -72.78 19.63
C LYS A 2 -7.90 -71.84 20.84
N ARG A 3 -6.72 -71.37 21.29
CA ARG A 3 -6.52 -70.05 21.94
C ARG A 3 -6.70 -68.95 20.89
N THR A 4 -7.54 -67.95 21.15
CA THR A 4 -7.59 -66.71 20.36
C THR A 4 -7.26 -65.52 21.26
N LYS A 5 -6.05 -65.00 21.08
CA LYS A 5 -5.58 -63.72 21.64
C LYS A 5 -6.29 -62.58 20.88
N ARG A 6 -7.04 -61.73 21.56
CA ARG A 6 -7.46 -60.43 21.02
C ARG A 6 -6.35 -59.42 21.27
N TRP A 7 -5.69 -58.98 20.21
CA TRP A 7 -4.77 -57.84 20.23
C TRP A 7 -5.59 -56.55 20.14
N LEU A 8 -5.43 -55.66 21.13
CA LEU A 8 -5.95 -54.31 21.10
C LEU A 8 -4.92 -53.45 20.35
N LEU A 9 -5.26 -52.99 19.15
CA LEU A 9 -4.43 -52.07 18.37
C LEU A 9 -4.66 -50.65 18.91
N ILE A 10 -3.66 -50.07 19.59
CA ILE A 10 -3.68 -48.65 19.99
C ILE A 10 -3.22 -47.85 18.77
N LEU A 11 -4.17 -47.16 18.12
CA LEU A 11 -3.90 -46.16 17.10
C LEU A 11 -3.41 -44.88 17.80
N ILE A 12 -2.10 -44.62 17.71
CA ILE A 12 -1.51 -43.34 18.08
C ILE A 12 -1.84 -42.36 16.95
N LEU A 13 -2.81 -41.48 17.18
CA LEU A 13 -3.12 -40.38 16.29
C LEU A 13 -2.14 -39.24 16.57
N SER A 14 -1.00 -39.23 15.87
CA SER A 14 -0.09 -38.09 15.84
C SER A 14 -0.71 -36.99 14.99
N GLY A 15 -1.42 -36.06 15.63
CA GLY A 15 -1.88 -34.83 14.99
C GLY A 15 -0.71 -33.90 14.70
N LEU A 16 -0.24 -33.84 13.46
CA LEU A 16 0.50 -32.67 12.99
C LEU A 16 -0.51 -31.53 12.84
N ALA A 17 -0.50 -30.59 13.79
CA ALA A 17 -1.09 -29.29 13.59
C ALA A 17 -0.20 -28.50 12.60
N THR A 18 -0.49 -28.63 11.31
CA THR A 18 0.01 -27.65 10.32
C THR A 18 -0.84 -26.40 10.47
N ALA A 19 -0.36 -25.45 11.27
CA ALA A 19 -0.86 -24.09 11.19
C ALA A 19 -0.57 -23.58 9.76
N PRO A 20 -1.58 -23.15 8.98
CA PRO A 20 -1.30 -22.42 7.75
C PRO A 20 -0.58 -21.13 8.17
N CYS A 21 0.70 -21.04 7.83
CA CYS A 21 1.40 -19.76 7.82
C CYS A 21 0.71 -18.94 6.74
N LEU A 22 -0.21 -18.05 7.13
CA LEU A 22 -0.78 -17.05 6.23
C LEU A 22 0.39 -16.19 5.77
N ALA A 23 0.88 -16.46 4.55
CA ALA A 23 1.79 -15.56 3.90
C ALA A 23 1.04 -14.24 3.67
N SER A 24 1.52 -13.15 4.29
CA SER A 24 1.09 -11.77 4.01
C SER A 24 0.95 -11.58 2.50
N ALA A 25 -0.14 -10.94 2.07
CA ALA A 25 -0.20 -10.47 0.69
C ALA A 25 0.97 -9.48 0.46
N PRO A 26 1.70 -9.60 -0.65
CA PRO A 26 2.78 -8.66 -0.94
C PRO A 26 2.20 -7.26 -1.16
N TRP A 27 2.97 -6.23 -0.80
CA TRP A 27 2.62 -4.85 -1.12
C TRP A 27 2.51 -4.66 -2.62
N VAL A 28 1.43 -4.02 -3.07
CA VAL A 28 1.22 -3.62 -4.46
C VAL A 28 1.06 -2.11 -4.57
N THR A 29 1.48 -1.56 -5.71
CA THR A 29 1.24 -0.16 -6.07
C THR A 29 0.27 -0.10 -7.24
N LEU A 30 -0.90 0.49 -7.01
CA LEU A 30 -1.90 0.79 -8.01
C LEU A 30 -1.65 2.20 -8.55
N GLN A 31 -1.54 2.33 -9.87
CA GLN A 31 -1.25 3.60 -10.53
C GLN A 31 -2.53 4.20 -11.13
N GLY A 32 -2.59 5.53 -11.23
CA GLY A 32 -3.70 6.20 -11.91
C GLY A 32 -5.04 6.05 -11.18
N GLY A 33 -5.02 6.12 -9.84
CA GLY A 33 -6.25 6.15 -9.05
C GLY A 33 -7.08 7.41 -9.34
N HIS A 34 -8.41 7.23 -9.37
CA HIS A 34 -9.39 8.29 -9.57
C HIS A 34 -10.40 8.28 -8.43
N TYR A 35 -10.65 9.44 -7.83
CA TYR A 35 -11.65 9.58 -6.77
C TYR A 35 -13.08 9.42 -7.31
N LEU A 36 -13.90 8.58 -6.67
CA LEU A 36 -15.30 8.41 -7.03
C LEU A 36 -16.20 9.17 -6.05
N ILE A 37 -17.14 9.95 -6.57
CA ILE A 37 -18.17 10.61 -5.76
C ILE A 37 -19.27 9.59 -5.42
N LYS A 38 -18.92 8.62 -4.56
CA LYS A 38 -19.80 7.56 -4.04
C LYS A 38 -19.62 7.46 -2.53
N ARG A 39 -20.65 7.01 -1.80
CA ARG A 39 -20.53 6.77 -0.36
C ARG A 39 -20.00 5.36 -0.08
N PRO A 40 -19.26 5.14 1.03
CA PRO A 40 -18.74 6.16 1.96
C PRO A 40 -17.52 6.93 1.44
N ASN A 41 -17.51 8.25 1.67
CA ASN A 41 -16.33 9.10 1.52
C ASN A 41 -16.25 10.05 2.73
N ASP A 42 -15.14 10.02 3.44
CA ASP A 42 -14.75 10.94 4.50
C ASP A 42 -13.27 11.36 4.33
N GLY A 43 -12.62 11.83 5.39
CA GLY A 43 -11.24 12.31 5.32
C GLY A 43 -10.21 11.19 5.12
N ASP A 44 -10.34 10.06 5.83
CA ASP A 44 -9.37 8.95 5.82
C ASP A 44 -9.88 7.69 5.10
N SER A 45 -11.15 7.63 4.70
CA SER A 45 -11.78 6.52 3.98
C SER A 45 -12.53 7.00 2.74
N PHE A 46 -12.22 6.44 1.56
CA PHE A 46 -12.81 6.93 0.30
C PHE A 46 -12.86 5.87 -0.81
N HIS A 47 -13.82 6.06 -1.72
CA HIS A 47 -14.01 5.27 -2.92
C HIS A 47 -13.09 5.75 -4.05
N VAL A 48 -12.42 4.80 -4.68
CA VAL A 48 -11.56 5.06 -5.83
C VAL A 48 -11.82 4.07 -6.95
N SER A 49 -11.51 4.48 -8.18
CA SER A 49 -11.35 3.56 -9.30
C SER A 49 -9.88 3.50 -9.73
N VAL A 50 -9.38 2.29 -9.95
CA VAL A 50 -8.07 2.01 -10.55
C VAL A 50 -8.29 1.01 -11.66
N GLU A 51 -7.87 1.32 -12.89
CA GLU A 51 -8.01 0.43 -14.06
C GLU A 51 -9.44 -0.11 -14.29
N GLY A 52 -10.47 0.69 -13.95
CA GLY A 52 -11.88 0.29 -14.08
C GLY A 52 -12.42 -0.58 -12.94
N HIS A 53 -11.58 -0.95 -11.98
CA HIS A 53 -12.00 -1.61 -10.74
C HIS A 53 -12.26 -0.58 -9.64
N GLU A 54 -13.28 -0.82 -8.82
CA GLU A 54 -13.62 0.05 -7.68
C GLU A 54 -13.04 -0.53 -6.39
N TYR A 55 -12.52 0.35 -5.53
CA TYR A 55 -11.99 0.02 -4.21
C TYR A 55 -12.47 1.04 -3.17
N ILE A 56 -12.56 0.60 -1.92
CA ILE A 56 -12.65 1.50 -0.77
C ILE A 56 -11.33 1.39 -0.01
N PHE A 57 -10.62 2.50 0.08
CA PHE A 57 -9.39 2.55 0.86
C PHE A 57 -9.59 3.34 2.14
N ARG A 58 -8.98 2.86 3.22
CA ARG A 58 -8.77 3.59 4.47
C ARG A 58 -7.27 3.85 4.63
N LEU A 59 -6.89 5.05 5.04
CA LEU A 59 -5.49 5.36 5.26
C LEU A 59 -4.94 4.59 6.46
N TYR A 60 -3.71 4.08 6.33
CA TYR A 60 -2.96 3.58 7.48
C TYR A 60 -2.65 4.73 8.44
N PHE A 61 -2.67 4.44 9.73
CA PHE A 61 -2.18 5.31 10.80
C PHE A 61 -2.87 6.67 11.00
N VAL A 62 -3.94 6.94 10.26
CA VAL A 62 -4.66 8.23 10.25
C VAL A 62 -6.14 8.00 10.54
N ASP A 63 -6.74 8.86 11.35
CA ASP A 63 -8.18 8.86 11.64
C ASP A 63 -8.72 10.28 11.50
N ALA A 64 -9.59 10.51 10.52
CA ALA A 64 -10.26 11.78 10.32
C ALA A 64 -11.54 11.84 11.17
N PRO A 65 -11.97 13.04 11.62
CA PRO A 65 -13.25 13.18 12.28
C PRO A 65 -14.43 12.71 11.44
N GLU A 66 -15.45 12.18 12.13
CA GLU A 66 -16.73 11.84 11.51
C GLU A 66 -17.37 13.06 10.84
N THR A 67 -18.12 12.81 9.76
CA THR A 67 -18.87 13.87 9.04
C THR A 67 -20.32 13.96 9.47
N SER A 68 -20.77 13.09 10.37
CA SER A 68 -22.15 13.08 10.88
C SER A 68 -22.23 12.62 12.33
N ALA A 69 -23.30 12.98 13.02
CA ALA A 69 -23.56 12.62 14.40
C ALA A 69 -24.10 11.18 14.60
N GLU A 70 -24.07 10.33 13.56
CA GLU A 70 -24.61 8.96 13.63
C GLU A 70 -23.91 8.12 14.71
N PHE A 71 -22.60 8.30 14.88
CA PHE A 71 -21.79 7.58 15.87
C PHE A 71 -21.42 8.48 17.04
N ARG A 72 -22.42 8.85 17.85
CA ARG A 72 -22.28 9.81 18.94
C ARG A 72 -21.04 9.59 19.83
N ASP A 73 -20.82 8.37 20.32
CA ASP A 73 -19.68 8.07 21.20
C ASP A 73 -18.33 8.35 20.51
N ARG A 74 -18.23 8.05 19.21
CA ARG A 74 -17.03 8.30 18.40
C ARG A 74 -16.83 9.81 18.17
N VAL A 75 -17.91 10.54 17.91
CA VAL A 75 -17.86 11.99 17.73
C VAL A 75 -17.45 12.69 19.04
N GLU A 76 -17.98 12.25 20.18
CA GLU A 76 -17.61 12.79 21.50
C GLU A 76 -16.15 12.48 21.85
N GLU A 77 -15.67 11.27 21.55
CA GLU A 77 -14.26 10.89 21.70
C GLU A 77 -13.35 11.79 20.85
N GLN A 78 -13.69 11.99 19.57
CA GLN A 78 -12.93 12.85 18.67
C GLN A 78 -12.96 14.31 19.13
N ALA A 79 -14.12 14.84 19.51
CA ALA A 79 -14.26 16.19 20.05
C ALA A 79 -13.34 16.40 21.28
N THR A 80 -13.34 15.43 22.19
CA THR A 80 -12.46 15.41 23.37
C THR A 80 -10.99 15.39 22.97
N TYR A 81 -10.63 14.57 21.98
CA TYR A 81 -9.25 14.45 21.49
C TYR A 81 -8.71 15.76 20.88
N PHE A 82 -9.54 16.45 20.10
CA PHE A 82 -9.19 17.74 19.52
C PHE A 82 -9.36 18.92 20.49
N GLY A 83 -10.07 18.72 21.61
CA GLY A 83 -10.35 19.76 22.60
C GLY A 83 -11.39 20.78 22.13
N VAL A 84 -12.38 20.33 21.36
CA VAL A 84 -13.39 21.16 20.67
C VAL A 84 -14.81 20.67 20.96
N THR A 85 -15.82 21.41 20.53
CA THR A 85 -17.22 20.95 20.62
C THR A 85 -17.54 19.88 19.58
N VAL A 86 -18.65 19.17 19.79
CA VAL A 86 -19.20 18.21 18.82
C VAL A 86 -19.46 18.86 17.47
N ASP A 87 -20.04 20.07 17.45
CA ASP A 87 -20.31 20.76 16.19
C ASP A 87 -19.03 21.16 15.45
N GLN A 88 -18.01 21.59 16.20
CA GLN A 88 -16.71 21.93 15.62
C GLN A 88 -15.99 20.69 15.06
N VAL A 89 -16.03 19.55 15.75
CA VAL A 89 -15.35 18.34 15.26
C VAL A 89 -16.01 17.81 13.99
N LEU A 90 -17.35 17.92 13.87
CA LEU A 90 -18.07 17.59 12.63
C LEU A 90 -17.70 18.53 11.48
N GLN A 91 -17.50 19.83 11.75
CA GLN A 91 -16.99 20.79 10.75
C GLN A 91 -15.58 20.42 10.28
N VAL A 92 -14.71 19.98 11.20
CA VAL A 92 -13.36 19.50 10.85
C VAL A 92 -13.46 18.24 9.99
N GLY A 93 -14.40 17.33 10.26
CA GLY A 93 -14.66 16.15 9.45
C GLY A 93 -15.05 16.49 8.01
N GLU A 94 -15.98 17.45 7.82
CA GLU A 94 -16.36 17.89 6.47
C GLU A 94 -15.20 18.60 5.75
N LEU A 95 -14.40 19.39 6.48
CA LEU A 95 -13.19 20.00 5.93
C LEU A 95 -12.15 18.96 5.50
N ALA A 96 -11.96 17.90 6.30
CA ALA A 96 -11.06 16.79 5.98
C ALA A 96 -11.51 16.05 4.71
N LYS A 97 -12.81 15.76 4.60
CA LYS A 97 -13.42 15.14 3.41
C LYS A 97 -13.26 16.00 2.15
N GLN A 98 -13.48 17.32 2.27
CA GLN A 98 -13.26 18.24 1.16
C GLN A 98 -11.79 18.27 0.75
N PHE A 99 -10.87 18.37 1.72
CA PHE A 99 -9.43 18.38 1.48
C PHE A 99 -8.98 17.10 0.75
N THR A 100 -9.44 15.93 1.21
CA THR A 100 -9.16 14.64 0.56
C THR A 100 -9.67 14.63 -0.88
N ARG A 101 -10.90 15.08 -1.13
CA ARG A 101 -11.45 15.16 -2.49
C ARG A 101 -10.62 16.08 -3.40
N GLU A 102 -10.21 17.25 -2.90
CA GLU A 102 -9.39 18.21 -3.67
C GLU A 102 -8.03 17.60 -4.01
N LYS A 103 -7.38 16.94 -3.04
CA LYS A 103 -6.07 16.31 -3.23
C LYS A 103 -6.09 15.12 -4.18
N LEU A 104 -7.23 14.45 -4.29
CA LEU A 104 -7.46 13.30 -5.17
C LEU A 104 -8.19 13.66 -6.47
N THR A 105 -8.25 14.95 -6.81
CA THR A 105 -8.79 15.41 -8.11
C THR A 105 -7.84 15.07 -9.26
N ASP A 106 -6.53 15.24 -9.05
CA ASP A 106 -5.51 14.74 -9.97
C ASP A 106 -5.30 13.25 -9.73
N SER A 107 -4.77 12.53 -10.73
CA SER A 107 -4.40 11.11 -10.56
C SER A 107 -3.37 10.93 -9.44
N PHE A 108 -3.50 9.83 -8.70
CA PHE A 108 -2.67 9.49 -7.54
C PHE A 108 -2.24 8.02 -7.57
N PHE A 109 -1.30 7.67 -6.72
CA PHE A 109 -0.88 6.28 -6.50
C PHE A 109 -1.46 5.76 -5.20
N VAL A 110 -1.86 4.49 -5.19
CA VAL A 110 -2.29 3.79 -3.98
C VAL A 110 -1.34 2.64 -3.72
N ARG A 111 -0.83 2.53 -2.50
CA ARG A 111 -0.04 1.38 -2.07
C ARG A 111 -0.76 0.64 -0.96
N THR A 112 -0.97 -0.66 -1.15
CA THR A 112 -1.74 -1.50 -0.24
C THR A 112 -1.15 -2.91 -0.18
N CYS A 113 -1.26 -3.57 0.97
CA CYS A 113 -1.05 -5.01 1.11
C CYS A 113 -2.37 -5.75 1.36
N TRP A 114 -3.51 -5.16 0.96
CA TRP A 114 -4.84 -5.76 1.00
C TRP A 114 -5.34 -6.17 2.40
N GLU A 115 -4.78 -5.56 3.44
CA GLU A 115 -5.25 -5.75 4.81
C GLU A 115 -6.66 -5.20 5.00
N ASP A 116 -7.50 -5.94 5.72
CA ASP A 116 -8.87 -5.52 6.01
C ASP A 116 -8.88 -4.31 6.97
N ALA A 117 -9.52 -3.23 6.54
CA ALA A 117 -9.75 -2.02 7.32
C ALA A 117 -11.10 -2.03 8.07
N GLY A 118 -11.79 -3.17 8.06
CA GLY A 118 -13.09 -3.39 8.67
C GLY A 118 -14.16 -2.48 8.07
N GLY A 119 -15.31 -2.36 8.74
CA GLY A 119 -16.37 -1.42 8.36
C GLY A 119 -17.76 -2.02 8.25
N ARG A 120 -18.73 -1.15 8.00
CA ARG A 120 -20.15 -1.54 7.87
C ARG A 120 -20.63 -1.57 6.42
N SER A 121 -19.80 -1.17 5.47
CA SER A 121 -20.13 -1.23 4.04
C SER A 121 -20.18 -2.68 3.56
N ARG A 122 -21.03 -2.93 2.55
CA ARG A 122 -21.09 -4.25 1.90
C ARG A 122 -19.83 -4.57 1.10
N MET A 123 -19.17 -3.53 0.60
CA MET A 123 -17.88 -3.59 -0.06
C MET A 123 -16.77 -3.51 0.98
N GLN A 124 -15.79 -4.40 0.86
CA GLN A 124 -14.64 -4.46 1.76
C GLN A 124 -13.80 -3.20 1.63
N ARG A 125 -13.26 -2.75 2.76
CA ARG A 125 -12.34 -1.63 2.84
C ARG A 125 -10.94 -2.16 3.09
N PHE A 126 -9.97 -1.66 2.35
CA PHE A 126 -8.57 -2.06 2.51
C PHE A 126 -7.75 -0.91 3.07
N TYR A 127 -6.77 -1.21 3.90
CA TYR A 127 -5.82 -0.19 4.29
C TYR A 127 -4.88 0.18 3.14
N ALA A 128 -4.48 1.45 3.06
CA ALA A 128 -3.54 1.92 2.05
C ALA A 128 -2.76 3.17 2.49
N PHE A 129 -1.66 3.44 1.78
CA PHE A 129 -1.01 4.75 1.69
C PHE A 129 -1.32 5.36 0.32
N VAL A 130 -1.40 6.69 0.24
CA VAL A 130 -1.83 7.38 -0.99
C VAL A 130 -0.90 8.54 -1.35
N GLN A 131 -0.20 8.41 -2.49
CA GLN A 131 0.63 9.48 -3.05
C GLN A 131 -0.22 10.44 -3.86
N THR A 132 -0.34 11.66 -3.39
CA THR A 132 -0.87 12.76 -4.22
C THR A 132 0.27 13.42 -4.99
N ARG A 133 -0.07 14.29 -5.95
CA ARG A 133 0.92 15.12 -6.67
C ARG A 133 1.81 15.96 -5.74
N THR A 134 1.34 16.27 -4.53
CA THR A 134 2.03 17.17 -3.59
C THR A 134 2.58 16.50 -2.34
N GLY A 135 2.46 15.17 -2.19
CA GLY A 135 2.93 14.44 -1.01
C GLY A 135 2.01 13.29 -0.60
N ASP A 136 2.33 12.63 0.50
CA ASP A 136 1.47 11.61 1.13
C ASP A 136 0.18 12.26 1.66
N LEU A 137 -0.97 11.65 1.38
CA LEU A 137 -2.28 12.20 1.78
C LEU A 137 -2.47 12.18 3.31
N GLY A 138 -2.06 11.11 3.98
CA GLY A 138 -2.21 10.93 5.42
C GLY A 138 -1.38 11.96 6.19
N GLU A 139 -0.11 12.13 5.80
CA GLU A 139 0.75 13.18 6.34
C GLU A 139 0.15 14.57 6.14
N GLN A 140 -0.36 14.87 4.95
CA GLN A 140 -0.98 16.16 4.65
C GLN A 140 -2.24 16.42 5.51
N LEU A 141 -3.07 15.41 5.75
CA LEU A 141 -4.23 15.53 6.64
C LEU A 141 -3.82 15.83 8.08
N VAL A 142 -2.83 15.11 8.61
CA VAL A 142 -2.34 15.29 9.98
C VAL A 142 -1.62 16.63 10.14
N GLU A 143 -0.77 17.03 9.18
CA GLU A 143 -0.07 18.32 9.20
C GLU A 143 -1.03 19.52 9.22
N ASN A 144 -2.17 19.40 8.54
CA ASN A 144 -3.20 20.44 8.51
C ASN A 144 -4.20 20.37 9.68
N GLY A 145 -4.02 19.41 10.60
CA GLY A 145 -4.93 19.19 11.73
C GLY A 145 -6.33 18.74 11.33
N LEU A 146 -6.45 18.08 10.18
CA LEU A 146 -7.69 17.52 9.64
C LEU A 146 -7.88 16.05 10.02
N ALA A 147 -6.84 15.43 10.58
CA ALA A 147 -6.86 14.08 11.12
C ALA A 147 -5.89 13.96 12.30
N ARG A 148 -6.04 12.89 13.09
CA ARG A 148 -5.11 12.52 14.16
C ARG A 148 -4.27 11.30 13.77
N ALA A 149 -3.08 11.18 14.34
CA ALA A 149 -2.33 9.93 14.27
C ALA A 149 -3.06 8.87 15.12
N HIS A 150 -3.42 7.75 14.49
CA HIS A 150 -4.25 6.72 15.11
C HIS A 150 -3.77 5.32 14.69
N PRO A 151 -3.58 4.37 15.61
CA PRO A 151 -3.09 3.04 15.24
C PRO A 151 -4.05 2.34 14.26
N ALA A 152 -3.49 1.62 13.29
CA ALA A 152 -4.27 0.69 12.46
C ALA A 152 -4.64 -0.55 13.27
N THR A 153 -5.77 -1.18 12.96
CA THR A 153 -6.16 -2.45 13.59
C THR A 153 -5.36 -3.62 13.03
N ALA A 154 -5.04 -3.56 11.74
CA ALA A 154 -4.14 -4.49 11.08
C ALA A 154 -2.68 -4.04 11.26
N LYS A 155 -1.77 -5.01 11.27
CA LYS A 155 -0.33 -4.73 11.19
C LYS A 155 0.03 -4.66 9.71
N PRO A 156 0.65 -3.57 9.21
CA PRO A 156 1.15 -3.51 7.84
C PRO A 156 2.36 -4.44 7.71
N GLU A 157 2.10 -5.74 7.51
CA GLU A 157 3.14 -6.76 7.36
C GLU A 157 4.04 -6.42 6.17
N GLY A 158 5.34 -6.63 6.31
CA GLY A 158 6.33 -6.27 5.28
C GLY A 158 6.66 -4.77 5.19
N LEU A 159 5.99 -3.88 5.94
CA LEU A 159 6.38 -2.47 6.01
C LEU A 159 7.54 -2.28 7.01
N THR A 160 8.77 -2.22 6.48
CA THR A 160 9.99 -2.06 7.28
C THR A 160 10.10 -0.71 8.00
N SER A 161 9.36 0.31 7.53
CA SER A 161 9.40 1.68 8.03
C SER A 161 8.21 2.10 8.89
N ALA A 162 7.29 1.18 9.25
CA ALA A 162 6.05 1.50 9.96
C ALA A 162 6.27 2.36 11.23
N ALA A 163 7.33 2.06 11.99
CA ALA A 163 7.69 2.82 13.19
C ALA A 163 8.24 4.23 12.88
N ALA A 164 8.97 4.38 11.77
CA ALA A 164 9.47 5.67 11.31
C ALA A 164 8.30 6.55 10.85
N GLU A 165 7.35 5.98 10.12
CA GLU A 165 6.15 6.69 9.69
C GLU A 165 5.29 7.13 10.87
N TRP A 166 5.04 6.22 11.81
CA TRP A 166 4.34 6.56 13.05
C TRP A 166 5.01 7.75 13.77
N LYS A 167 6.35 7.75 13.85
CA LYS A 167 7.10 8.87 14.44
C LYS A 167 6.93 10.16 13.65
N ASN A 168 6.85 10.10 12.32
CA ASN A 168 6.62 11.26 11.47
C ASN A 168 5.22 11.84 11.68
N LEU A 169 4.17 11.02 11.66
CA LEU A 169 2.79 11.46 11.93
C LEU A 169 2.66 12.13 13.30
N ILE A 170 3.28 11.56 14.35
CA ILE A 170 3.29 12.17 15.69
C ILE A 170 4.02 13.54 15.69
N LYS A 171 5.10 13.69 14.90
CA LYS A 171 5.79 14.98 14.74
C LYS A 171 4.89 16.02 14.05
N LEU A 172 4.23 15.64 12.95
CA LEU A 172 3.31 16.49 12.20
C LEU A 172 2.11 16.90 13.06
N GLU A 173 1.52 15.97 13.81
CA GLU A 173 0.41 16.24 14.72
C GLU A 173 0.81 17.24 15.81
N ARG A 174 1.97 17.04 16.45
CA ARG A 174 2.49 17.98 17.45
C ARG A 174 2.71 19.37 16.86
N LYS A 175 3.13 19.46 15.60
CA LYS A 175 3.27 20.74 14.88
C LYS A 175 1.89 21.39 14.68
N ALA A 176 0.91 20.64 14.18
CA ALA A 176 -0.45 21.11 13.99
C ALA A 176 -1.09 21.61 15.30
N LYS A 177 -0.87 20.90 16.41
CA LYS A 177 -1.27 21.32 17.78
C LYS A 177 -0.62 22.63 18.21
N ARG A 178 0.70 22.78 18.05
CA ARG A 178 1.43 24.01 18.42
C ARG A 178 0.98 25.22 17.61
N GLU A 179 0.72 25.02 16.32
CA GLU A 179 0.32 26.07 15.39
C GLU A 179 -1.20 26.31 15.37
N LYS A 180 -1.98 25.49 16.09
CA LYS A 180 -3.43 25.61 16.23
C LYS A 180 -4.13 25.70 14.87
N VAL A 181 -3.90 24.69 14.04
CA VAL A 181 -4.55 24.54 12.72
C VAL A 181 -5.58 23.41 12.73
N GLY A 182 -6.52 23.46 11.78
CA GLY A 182 -7.58 22.46 11.64
C GLY A 182 -8.40 22.33 12.93
N GLY A 183 -8.58 21.10 13.41
CA GLY A 183 -9.30 20.83 14.66
C GLY A 183 -8.70 21.54 15.87
N TRP A 184 -7.38 21.64 15.98
CA TRP A 184 -6.74 22.37 17.10
C TRP A 184 -6.80 23.89 16.97
N GLY A 185 -7.26 24.41 15.83
CA GLY A 185 -7.54 25.84 15.60
C GLY A 185 -9.00 26.23 15.79
N ALA A 186 -9.91 25.27 16.00
CA ALA A 186 -11.35 25.52 15.94
C ALA A 186 -11.85 26.51 17.01
N ASN A 187 -11.27 26.47 18.21
CA ASN A 187 -11.62 27.40 19.30
C ASN A 187 -11.13 28.83 19.05
N GLU A 188 -10.28 29.05 18.05
CA GLU A 188 -9.83 30.37 17.60
C GLU A 188 -10.51 30.79 16.30
N GLU A 189 -11.61 30.11 15.92
CA GLU A 189 -12.34 30.31 14.65
C GLU A 189 -11.48 30.05 13.40
N ARG A 190 -10.41 29.25 13.53
CA ARG A 190 -9.47 28.89 12.44
C ARG A 190 -9.66 27.46 11.95
N ILE A 191 -10.90 27.07 11.67
CA ILE A 191 -11.20 25.79 11.00
C ILE A 191 -10.90 25.95 9.50
N THR A 192 -9.62 26.06 9.17
CA THR A 192 -9.14 26.19 7.79
C THR A 192 -7.89 25.35 7.60
N ALA A 193 -7.79 24.68 6.45
CA ALA A 193 -6.51 24.09 6.02
C ALA A 193 -5.49 25.21 5.76
N ARG A 194 -4.19 24.94 5.94
CA ARG A 194 -3.15 25.96 5.69
C ARG A 194 -3.18 26.43 4.23
N ALA A 195 -3.01 27.74 4.02
CA ALA A 195 -2.56 28.24 2.73
C ALA A 195 -1.15 27.67 2.48
N GLN A 196 -1.01 26.90 1.40
CA GLN A 196 0.08 25.96 1.18
C GLN A 196 1.50 26.56 1.32
N GLN A 197 2.21 26.21 2.40
CA GLN A 197 3.63 25.87 2.36
C GLN A 197 3.75 24.41 2.84
N PRO A 198 3.64 23.43 1.94
CA PRO A 198 3.74 22.04 2.35
C PRO A 198 5.21 21.76 2.68
N GLU A 199 5.46 21.39 3.93
CA GLU A 199 6.74 20.80 4.36
C GLU A 199 6.76 19.29 4.15
N SER A 200 5.62 18.68 3.77
CA SER A 200 5.63 17.37 3.12
C SER A 200 6.62 17.42 1.97
N GLU A 201 7.62 16.55 1.96
CA GLU A 201 8.75 16.63 1.03
C GLU A 201 8.26 16.77 -0.41
N LYS A 202 8.42 17.96 -1.02
CA LYS A 202 8.10 18.18 -2.43
C LYS A 202 9.19 17.55 -3.29
N GLY A 203 8.90 16.41 -3.90
CA GLY A 203 9.69 15.88 -5.00
C GLY A 203 9.88 14.37 -4.95
N ILE A 204 9.61 13.74 -6.11
CA ILE A 204 10.05 12.42 -6.56
C ILE A 204 9.91 11.30 -5.53
N ASP A 205 8.82 10.54 -5.70
CA ASP A 205 8.68 9.19 -5.15
C ASP A 205 8.99 9.05 -3.65
N SER A 206 8.18 9.69 -2.79
CA SER A 206 8.22 9.48 -1.33
C SER A 206 8.08 8.00 -0.95
N PHE A 207 7.55 7.19 -1.87
CA PHE A 207 7.31 5.77 -1.71
C PHE A 207 8.58 4.91 -1.80
N ASP A 208 9.65 5.35 -2.46
CA ASP A 208 10.93 4.61 -2.48
C ASP A 208 11.61 4.65 -1.09
N LYS A 209 11.58 5.79 -0.40
CA LYS A 209 12.15 5.93 0.95
C LYS A 209 11.43 5.11 2.02
N PHE A 210 10.13 4.87 1.84
CA PHE A 210 9.31 4.12 2.80
C PHE A 210 9.56 2.61 2.77
N PHE A 211 9.96 2.05 1.64
CA PHE A 211 10.14 0.61 1.47
C PHE A 211 11.62 0.24 1.29
N HIS A 212 12.46 1.23 0.96
CA HIS A 212 13.92 1.17 0.96
C HIS A 212 14.48 2.31 1.83
N PRO A 213 14.50 2.17 3.18
CA PRO A 213 15.22 3.13 4.01
C PRO A 213 16.70 3.11 3.59
N ALA A 214 17.29 4.29 3.36
CA ALA A 214 18.65 4.45 2.85
C ALA A 214 19.62 3.40 3.44
N GLY A 215 20.00 2.41 2.62
CA GLY A 215 20.73 1.22 3.06
C GLY A 215 20.85 0.11 2.01
N GLU A 216 19.96 0.05 1.01
CA GLU A 216 20.12 -0.82 -0.16
C GLU A 216 19.93 0.01 -1.44
N MET A 217 20.99 0.70 -1.85
CA MET A 217 21.19 0.88 -3.28
C MET A 217 21.60 -0.50 -3.84
N PRO A 218 21.00 -1.04 -4.91
CA PRO A 218 21.80 -1.80 -5.85
C PRO A 218 22.79 -0.79 -6.43
N ALA A 219 23.96 -0.72 -5.80
CA ALA A 219 25.07 0.02 -6.35
C ALA A 219 25.27 -0.48 -7.78
N GLN A 220 25.08 0.44 -8.72
CA GLN A 220 25.55 0.32 -10.08
C GLN A 220 26.94 -0.32 -10.05
N ALA A 221 27.09 -1.40 -10.79
CA ALA A 221 28.38 -1.91 -11.21
C ALA A 221 29.07 -0.82 -12.05
N ALA A 222 29.81 0.07 -11.40
CA ALA A 222 30.78 0.93 -12.05
C ALA A 222 31.79 1.44 -11.01
N ALA A 223 32.95 0.76 -10.97
CA ALA A 223 34.30 1.30 -10.79
C ALA A 223 35.18 0.45 -9.86
N THR A 224 35.62 -0.70 -10.36
CA THR A 224 36.95 -1.23 -10.02
C THR A 224 37.78 -1.23 -11.28
N THR A 225 38.57 -0.18 -11.51
CA THR A 225 39.84 -0.36 -12.22
C THR A 225 40.83 0.71 -11.78
N ARG A 226 41.65 0.34 -10.78
CA ARG A 226 42.96 0.96 -10.59
C ARG A 226 43.78 0.73 -11.85
N VAL A 227 44.29 1.81 -12.41
CA VAL A 227 45.28 1.81 -13.48
C VAL A 227 46.54 1.10 -12.98
N THR A 228 46.81 -0.08 -13.53
CA THR A 228 48.18 -0.59 -13.68
C THR A 228 48.38 -0.90 -15.15
N THR A 229 49.33 -0.18 -15.71
CA THR A 229 49.88 -0.27 -17.06
C THR A 229 50.42 -1.67 -17.37
N HIS A 230 49.89 -2.33 -18.41
CA HIS A 230 50.74 -3.07 -19.33
C HIS A 230 50.09 -3.23 -20.70
N ALA A 231 50.89 -2.92 -21.72
CA ALA A 231 50.58 -2.97 -23.13
C ALA A 231 50.67 -4.40 -23.68
N ALA A 232 49.80 -4.73 -24.64
CA ALA A 232 50.14 -5.30 -25.96
C ALA A 232 48.90 -5.95 -26.61
N ALA A 233 48.67 -5.58 -27.87
CA ALA A 233 47.62 -5.98 -28.82
C ALA A 233 47.78 -7.45 -29.31
N PRO A 234 46.94 -8.03 -30.23
CA PRO A 234 45.93 -7.40 -31.09
C PRO A 234 44.57 -8.14 -31.33
N LEU A 235 43.55 -7.30 -31.67
CA LEU A 235 42.54 -7.33 -32.76
C LEU A 235 42.36 -8.62 -33.62
N PRO A 236 41.16 -8.90 -34.21
CA PRO A 236 40.36 -7.92 -34.96
C PRO A 236 38.81 -7.97 -34.93
N SER A 237 38.25 -6.77 -35.20
CA SER A 237 37.14 -6.40 -36.10
C SER A 237 35.77 -7.08 -35.95
N GLU A 238 34.61 -6.48 -36.18
CA GLU A 238 34.04 -5.17 -36.59
C GLU A 238 32.54 -5.39 -36.22
N GLU A 239 31.69 -4.46 -35.81
CA GLU A 239 31.20 -3.29 -36.54
C GLU A 239 30.00 -2.71 -35.74
N THR A 240 29.49 -1.57 -36.18
CA THR A 240 28.88 -0.54 -35.37
C THR A 240 27.36 -0.41 -35.59
N THR A 241 26.63 0.06 -34.55
CA THR A 241 25.35 0.85 -34.58
C THR A 241 24.00 0.08 -34.66
N PRO A 242 22.82 0.73 -34.40
CA PRO A 242 22.09 0.59 -33.13
C PRO A 242 20.58 0.24 -33.35
N SER A 243 19.79 0.23 -32.26
CA SER A 243 18.31 0.26 -32.25
C SER A 243 17.58 -1.07 -32.48
N ALA A 244 16.92 -1.55 -31.43
CA ALA A 244 15.55 -2.08 -31.48
C ALA A 244 15.08 -2.42 -30.06
N PHE A 245 13.89 -1.93 -29.68
CA PHE A 245 13.11 -2.55 -28.60
C PHE A 245 13.04 -4.06 -28.85
N PRO A 246 13.31 -4.94 -27.87
CA PRO A 246 13.15 -6.36 -28.12
C PRO A 246 11.66 -6.63 -28.32
N ALA A 247 11.34 -7.05 -29.54
CA ALA A 247 10.05 -7.57 -29.94
C ALA A 247 9.63 -8.71 -29.01
N GLN A 248 8.32 -8.80 -28.74
CA GLN A 248 7.67 -9.87 -27.99
C GLN A 248 8.16 -11.24 -28.46
N THR A 249 9.07 -11.82 -27.72
CA THR A 249 9.44 -13.23 -27.84
C THR A 249 8.23 -14.05 -27.41
N LYS A 250 7.71 -14.88 -28.31
CA LYS A 250 6.66 -15.85 -27.99
C LYS A 250 7.16 -16.74 -26.85
N LEU A 251 6.56 -16.60 -25.68
CA LEU A 251 6.91 -17.36 -24.49
C LEU A 251 6.35 -18.78 -24.60
N ASP A 252 7.21 -19.80 -24.49
CA ASP A 252 6.77 -21.20 -24.47
C ASP A 252 6.27 -21.59 -23.08
N VAL A 253 4.96 -21.78 -22.96
CA VAL A 253 4.27 -22.09 -21.71
C VAL A 253 4.71 -23.43 -21.10
N ASN A 254 5.23 -24.37 -21.89
CA ASN A 254 5.66 -25.69 -21.41
C ASN A 254 7.08 -25.68 -20.83
N THR A 255 7.92 -24.70 -21.19
CA THR A 255 9.32 -24.63 -20.74
C THR A 255 9.67 -23.36 -19.98
N ALA A 256 8.81 -22.34 -20.00
CA ALA A 256 9.05 -21.06 -19.32
C ALA A 256 9.32 -21.24 -17.81
N SER A 257 10.23 -20.46 -17.27
CA SER A 257 10.42 -20.33 -15.83
C SER A 257 9.24 -19.58 -15.19
N LEU A 258 9.09 -19.71 -13.86
CA LEU A 258 8.04 -19.03 -13.10
C LEU A 258 8.06 -17.52 -13.35
N THR A 259 9.23 -16.90 -13.27
CA THR A 259 9.44 -15.47 -13.51
C THR A 259 9.12 -15.06 -14.94
N GLU A 260 9.38 -15.92 -15.94
CA GLU A 260 9.03 -15.61 -17.33
C GLU A 260 7.51 -15.67 -17.56
N LEU A 261 6.80 -16.58 -16.89
CA LEU A 261 5.33 -16.62 -16.91
C LEU A 261 4.72 -15.40 -16.22
N GLU A 262 5.30 -14.95 -15.11
CA GLU A 262 4.86 -13.75 -14.37
C GLU A 262 5.01 -12.45 -15.17
N ASN A 263 5.94 -12.41 -16.12
CA ASN A 263 6.12 -11.28 -17.02
C ASN A 263 5.01 -11.19 -18.09
N VAL A 264 4.11 -12.18 -18.19
CA VAL A 264 2.94 -12.12 -19.06
C VAL A 264 1.82 -11.36 -18.33
N PRO A 265 1.29 -10.26 -18.91
CA PRO A 265 0.22 -9.48 -18.29
C PRO A 265 -0.99 -10.37 -17.93
N GLY A 266 -1.40 -10.32 -16.66
CA GLY A 266 -2.52 -11.12 -16.13
C GLY A 266 -2.16 -12.50 -15.59
N ILE A 267 -0.89 -12.93 -15.68
CA ILE A 267 -0.39 -14.16 -15.06
C ILE A 267 0.41 -13.76 -13.81
N GLY A 268 -0.20 -13.89 -12.63
CA GLY A 268 0.48 -13.73 -11.35
C GLY A 268 1.12 -15.03 -10.85
N PRO A 269 1.88 -15.02 -9.74
CA PRO A 269 2.61 -16.19 -9.23
C PRO A 269 1.72 -17.43 -9.06
N SER A 270 0.49 -17.26 -8.57
CA SER A 270 -0.45 -18.38 -8.40
C SER A 270 -0.97 -18.96 -9.72
N ILE A 271 -1.08 -18.15 -10.78
CA ILE A 271 -1.45 -18.61 -12.12
C ILE A 271 -0.21 -19.22 -12.79
N ALA A 272 0.96 -18.62 -12.62
CA ALA A 272 2.23 -19.14 -13.12
C ALA A 272 2.59 -20.50 -12.51
N GLU A 273 2.42 -20.68 -11.20
CA GLU A 273 2.56 -21.97 -10.50
C GLU A 273 1.55 -22.98 -11.02
N ARG A 274 0.27 -22.60 -11.15
CA ARG A 274 -0.77 -23.50 -11.70
C ARG A 274 -0.46 -23.91 -13.15
N ILE A 275 0.08 -22.99 -13.95
CA ILE A 275 0.55 -23.27 -15.31
C ILE A 275 1.71 -24.26 -15.26
N ILE A 276 2.69 -24.09 -14.38
CA ILE A 276 3.83 -25.02 -14.23
C ILE A 276 3.36 -26.41 -13.79
N GLU A 277 2.45 -26.49 -12.82
CA GLU A 277 1.90 -27.75 -12.30
C GLU A 277 1.07 -28.51 -13.34
N ALA A 278 0.34 -27.80 -14.20
CA ALA A 278 -0.52 -28.40 -15.22
C ALA A 278 0.20 -28.75 -16.53
N ARG A 279 1.52 -28.53 -16.61
CA ARG A 279 2.33 -28.96 -17.76
C ARG A 279 2.32 -30.48 -17.95
N PRO A 280 2.39 -30.99 -19.20
CA PRO A 280 2.48 -30.23 -20.45
C PRO A 280 1.11 -29.96 -21.10
N PHE A 281 0.95 -28.79 -21.72
CA PHE A 281 -0.21 -28.40 -22.54
C PHE A 281 0.01 -28.76 -24.01
N LYS A 282 -1.04 -29.25 -24.68
CA LYS A 282 -0.99 -29.63 -26.10
C LYS A 282 -1.54 -28.54 -27.02
N SER A 283 -2.38 -27.66 -26.48
CA SER A 283 -3.02 -26.57 -27.21
C SER A 283 -3.38 -25.40 -26.29
N ALA A 284 -3.69 -24.24 -26.85
CA ALA A 284 -4.07 -23.06 -26.07
C ALA A 284 -5.40 -23.25 -25.29
N ASP A 285 -6.31 -24.10 -25.78
CA ASP A 285 -7.59 -24.39 -25.11
C ASP A 285 -7.39 -25.11 -23.78
N ASP A 286 -6.27 -25.82 -23.59
CA ASP A 286 -5.95 -26.48 -22.32
C ASP A 286 -5.65 -25.46 -21.19
N LEU A 287 -5.40 -24.19 -21.52
CA LEU A 287 -5.17 -23.09 -20.56
C LEU A 287 -6.47 -22.42 -20.08
N GLN A 288 -7.63 -22.76 -20.66
CA GLN A 288 -8.93 -22.20 -20.29
C GLN A 288 -9.71 -23.03 -19.25
N ARG A 289 -9.18 -24.20 -18.85
CA ARG A 289 -9.81 -25.13 -17.89
C ARG A 289 -9.37 -24.84 -16.46
#